data_AF-A0A1I2HW37-F1
#
_entry.id   AF-A0A1I2HW37-F1
#
_cell.length_a   1.000
_cell.length_b   1.000
_cell.length_c   1.000
_cell.angle_alpha   90.00
_cell.angle_beta   90.00
_cell.angle_gamma   90.00
#
_symmetry.space_group_name_H-M   'P 1'
#
loop_
_entity.id
_entity.type
_entity.pdbx_description
1 polymer ?
#
loop_
_entity_poly.entity_id
_entity_poly.type
_entity_poly.pdbx_seq_one_letter_code
_entity_poly.pdbx_strand_id
1 'polypeptide(L)' 'MTIYVKEAEGGGFEVVAGQLRLNVMLEVQGKAWVQNLTTGEQLEVHEVGGQLMALTLGASAAVQLAAATVVSNAAKR' A
#
# COMPACT_ATOMS: atom_id res chain seq x y z
N MET A 1 -7.97 1.85 14.83
CA MET A 1 -6.76 1.06 15.14
C MET A 1 -5.77 1.28 14.02
N THR A 2 -4.59 1.79 14.35
CA THR A 2 -3.50 2.08 13.40
C THR A 2 -2.79 0.78 13.02
N ILE A 3 -2.37 0.66 11.76
CA ILE A 3 -1.50 -0.44 11.30
C ILE A 3 -0.06 0.08 11.42
N TYR A 4 0.78 -0.67 12.13
CA TYR A 4 2.17 -0.31 12.33
C TYR A 4 3.06 -1.24 11.54
N VAL A 5 4.06 -0.66 10.87
CA VAL A 5 5.06 -1.40 10.10
C VAL A 5 6.46 -0.95 10.48
N LYS A 6 7.47 -1.73 10.10
CA LYS A 6 8.87 -1.35 10.10
C LYS A 6 9.52 -1.80 8.80
N GLU A 7 10.68 -1.24 8.47
CA GLU A 7 11.45 -1.71 7.33
C GLU A 7 11.92 -3.16 7.54
N ALA A 8 11.75 -3.97 6.50
CA ALA A 8 12.26 -5.33 6.43
C ALA A 8 13.62 -5.35 5.73
N GLU A 9 14.46 -6.32 6.10
CA GLU A 9 15.70 -6.59 5.38
C GLU A 9 15.35 -6.97 3.93
N GLY A 10 15.78 -6.14 2.96
CA GLY A 10 15.45 -6.32 1.54
C GLY A 10 14.53 -5.25 0.93
N GLY A 11 14.17 -4.20 1.66
CA GLY A 11 13.57 -2.99 1.08
C GLY A 11 12.04 -2.93 1.05
N GLY A 12 11.36 -3.76 1.85
CA GLY A 12 9.91 -3.72 2.06
C GLY A 12 9.51 -3.42 3.49
N PHE A 13 8.25 -3.69 3.81
CA PHE A 13 7.70 -3.48 5.15
C PHE A 13 7.24 -4.78 5.80
N GLU A 14 7.54 -4.91 7.09
CA GLU A 14 7.00 -5.97 7.96
C GLU A 14 5.94 -5.37 8.89
N VAL A 15 4.83 -6.07 9.08
CA VAL A 15 3.75 -5.64 9.97
C VAL A 15 4.12 -5.92 11.41
N VAL A 16 4.05 -4.89 12.24
CA VAL A 16 4.27 -4.98 13.68
C VAL A 16 2.95 -5.09 14.43
N ALA A 17 1.91 -4.39 13.96
CA ALA A 17 0.58 -4.48 14.55
C ALA A 17 -0.53 -4.17 13.53
N GLY A 18 -1.70 -4.79 13.74
CA GLY A 18 -2.89 -4.56 12.91
C GLY A 18 -3.01 -5.44 11.67
N GLN A 19 -2.34 -6.61 11.64
CA GLN A 19 -2.33 -7.54 10.49
C GLN A 19 -3.72 -7.82 9.90
N LEU A 20 -4.71 -8.16 10.73
CA LEU A 20 -6.06 -8.48 10.24
C LEU A 20 -6.69 -7.29 9.50
N ARG A 21 -6.50 -6.07 10.03
CA ARG A 21 -7.01 -4.85 9.38
C ARG A 21 -6.28 -4.59 8.07
N LEU A 22 -4.95 -4.80 8.05
CA LEU A 22 -4.17 -4.68 6.84
C LEU A 22 -4.69 -5.61 5.75
N ASN A 23 -4.88 -6.90 6.05
CA ASN A 23 -5.35 -7.89 5.08
C ASN A 23 -6.70 -7.48 4.49
N VAL A 24 -7.66 -7.08 5.33
CA VAL A 24 -8.97 -6.61 4.85
C VAL A 24 -8.84 -5.40 3.93
N MET A 25 -7.98 -4.43 4.26
CA MET A 25 -7.80 -3.24 3.42
C MET A 25 -7.13 -3.58 2.08
N LEU A 26 -6.13 -4.47 2.09
CA LEU A 26 -5.48 -4.94 0.87
C LEU A 26 -6.44 -5.74 -0.02
N GLU A 27 -7.25 -6.64 0.55
CA GLU A 27 -8.22 -7.42 -0.21
C GLU A 27 -9.32 -6.55 -0.84
N VAL A 28 -9.80 -5.54 -0.11
CA VAL A 28 -10.91 -4.69 -0.57
C VAL A 28 -10.45 -3.55 -1.47
N GLN A 29 -9.31 -2.93 -1.14
CA GLN A 29 -8.86 -1.68 -1.77
C GLN A 29 -7.57 -1.84 -2.59
N GLY A 30 -6.86 -2.97 -2.46
CA GLY A 30 -5.53 -3.17 -3.04
C GLY A 30 -4.43 -2.33 -2.39
N LYS A 31 -4.73 -1.64 -1.28
CA LYS A 31 -3.82 -0.72 -0.60
C LYS A 31 -4.21 -0.47 0.85
N ALA A 32 -3.27 0.01 1.66
CA ALA A 32 -3.54 0.40 3.04
C ALA A 32 -2.64 1.55 3.50
N TRP A 33 -3.18 2.40 4.37
CA TRP A 33 -2.39 3.40 5.08
C TRP A 33 -1.81 2.80 6.36
N VAL A 34 -0.49 2.90 6.50
CA VAL A 34 0.28 2.35 7.62
C VAL A 34 1.18 3.43 8.23
N GLN A 35 1.61 3.22 9.46
CA GLN A 35 2.59 4.07 10.13
C GLN A 35 3.91 3.31 10.33
N ASN A 36 5.00 3.84 9.80
CA ASN A 36 6.34 3.31 10.02
C ASN A 36 6.79 3.65 11.45
N LEU A 37 7.08 2.64 12.26
CA LEU A 37 7.52 2.82 13.65
C LEU A 37 8.94 3.37 13.76
N THR A 38 9.80 3.14 12.76
CA THR A 38 11.18 3.61 12.76
C THR A 38 11.25 5.09 12.39
N THR A 39 10.53 5.50 11.35
CA THR A 39 10.58 6.89 10.84
C THR A 39 9.45 7.77 11.37
N GLY A 40 8.37 7.17 11.90
CA GLY A 40 7.15 7.87 12.30
C GLY A 40 6.22 8.26 11.15
N GLU A 41 6.64 8.05 9.90
CA GLU A 41 5.93 8.48 8.71
C GLU A 41 4.68 7.64 8.43
N GLN A 42 3.70 8.28 7.80
CA GLN A 42 2.52 7.60 7.28
C GLN A 42 2.73 7.26 5.80
N LEU A 43 2.53 5.99 5.44
CA LEU A 43 2.80 5.45 4.12
C LEU A 43 1.55 4.78 3.55
N GLU A 44 1.32 4.91 2.25
CA GLU A 44 0.38 4.06 1.52
C GLU A 44 1.16 2.86 0.97
N VAL A 45 0.78 1.64 1.37
CA VAL A 45 1.43 0.40 0.97
C VAL A 45 0.50 -0.50 0.18
N HIS A 46 1.12 -1.34 -0.64
CA HIS A 46 0.48 -2.36 -1.47
C HIS A 46 1.16 -3.70 -1.24
N GLU A 47 0.45 -4.79 -1.52
CA GLU A 47 1.05 -6.13 -1.58
C GLU A 47 1.45 -6.46 -3.02
N VAL A 48 2.74 -6.71 -3.23
CA VAL A 48 3.31 -7.08 -4.53
C VAL A 48 4.16 -8.32 -4.33
N GLY A 49 3.78 -9.43 -4.96
CA GLY A 49 4.53 -10.69 -4.83
C GLY A 49 4.66 -11.22 -3.40
N GLY A 50 3.68 -10.93 -2.53
CA GLY A 50 3.70 -11.32 -1.11
C GLY A 50 4.50 -10.40 -0.20
N GLN A 51 5.01 -9.28 -0.71
CA GLN A 51 5.74 -8.27 0.08
C GLN A 51 4.97 -6.97 0.15
N LEU A 52 5.04 -6.29 1.31
CA LEU A 52 4.49 -4.95 1.46
C LEU A 52 5.49 -3.92 0.94
N MET A 53 5.03 -3.12 -0.02
CA MET A 53 5.83 -2.12 -0.70
C MET A 53 5.11 -0.77 -0.60
N ALA A 54 5.83 0.28 -0.21
CA ALA A 54 5.38 1.65 -0.44
C ALA A 54 5.86 2.08 -1.82
N LEU A 55 4.98 2.70 -2.61
CA LEU A 55 5.39 3.30 -3.87
C LEU A 55 6.15 4.59 -3.59
N THR A 56 7.25 4.80 -4.28
CA THR A 56 7.90 6.13 -4.31
C THR A 56 6.92 7.15 -4.92
N LEU A 57 7.06 8.44 -4.58
CA LEU A 57 6.16 9.50 -5.06
C LEU A 57 5.94 9.47 -6.58
N GLY A 58 6.99 9.18 -7.35
CA GLY A 58 6.90 9.05 -8.81
C GLY A 58 6.13 7.81 -9.27
N ALA A 59 6.33 6.67 -8.62
CA ALA A 59 5.61 5.43 -8.94
C ALA A 59 4.13 5.48 -8.54
N SER A 60 3.81 6.17 -7.43
CA SER A 60 2.42 6.37 -6.97
C SER A 60 1.58 7.14 -8.01
N ALA A 61 2.14 8.22 -8.58
CA ALA A 61 1.45 9.00 -9.61
C ALA A 61 1.17 8.17 -10.87
N ALA A 62 2.14 7.34 -11.29
CA ALA A 62 1.98 6.46 -12.45
C ALA A 62 0.90 5.39 -12.24
N VAL A 63 0.86 4.75 -11.06
CA VAL A 63 -0.16 3.76 -10.71
C VAL A 63 -1.55 4.38 -10.64
N GLN A 64 -1.69 5.56 -10.03
CA GLN A 64 -2.98 6.27 -9.97
C GLN A 64 -3.49 6.63 -11.38
N LEU A 65 -2.61 7.10 -12.27
CA LEU A 65 -2.96 7.40 -13.65
C LEU A 65 -3.40 6.15 -14.43
N ALA A 66 -2.68 5.04 -14.26
CA ALA A 66 -3.02 3.77 -14.89
C ALA A 66 -4.39 3.25 -14.39
N ALA A 67 -4.63 3.28 -13.08
CA ALA A 67 -5.91 2.89 -12.48
C ALA A 67 -7.06 3.78 -12.98
N ALA A 68 -6.88 5.11 -12.98
CA ALA A 68 -7.88 6.05 -13.48
C ALA A 68 -8.23 5.82 -14.96
N THR A 69 -7.23 5.48 -15.77
CA THR A 69 -7.42 5.16 -17.20
C THR A 69 -8.28 3.90 -17.38
N VAL A 70 -8.02 2.84 -16.62
CA VAL A 70 -8.80 1.60 -16.67
C VAL A 70 -10.26 1.86 -16.25
N VAL A 71 -10.48 2.60 -15.16
CA VAL A 71 -11.84 2.98 -14.70
C VAL A 71 -12.56 3.81 -15.75
N SER A 72 -11.89 4.79 -16.35
CA SER A 72 -12.47 5.62 -17.42
C SER A 72 -12.89 4.78 -18.63
N ASN A 73 -12.07 3.80 -19.02
CA ASN A 73 -12.38 2.91 -20.14
C ASN A 73 -13.52 1.93 -19.80
N ALA A 74 -13.59 1.45 -18.56
CA ALA A 74 -14.70 0.60 -18.10
C ALA A 74 -16.03 1.37 -18.04
N ALA A 75 -16.01 2.64 -17.60
CA ALA A 75 -17.19 3.49 -17.51
C ALA A 75 -17.72 3.98 -18.88
N LYS A 76 -16.91 3.86 -19.94
CA LYS A 76 -17.31 4.20 -21.32
C LYS A 76 -17.93 3.02 -22.08
N ARG A 77 -17.96 1.82 -21.50
CA ARG A 77 -18.68 0.66 -22.03
C ARG A 77 -20.07 0.59 -21.45
#